data_AF-A0A024QGG7-F1
#
_entry.id   AF-A0A024QGG7-F1
#
_cell.length_a   1.000
_cell.length_b   1.000
_cell.length_c   1.000
_cell.angle_alpha   90.00
_cell.angle_beta   90.00
_cell.angle_gamma   90.00
#
_symmetry.space_group_name_H-M   'P 1'
#
loop_
_entity.id
_entity.type
_entity.pdbx_description
1 polymer ?
#
loop_
_entity_poly.entity_id
_entity_poly.type
_entity_poly.pdbx_seq_one_letter_code
_entity_poly.pdbx_strand_id
1 'polypeptide(L)' 'MKIETFTGFTEQGLSKKVNRFLEDNPIEVVDIKFSSSIFYMGAMVIYNTHNNS' A
#
# COMPACT_ATOMS: atom_id res chain seq x y z
N MET A 1 1.63 14.21 3.57
CA MET A 1 1.58 13.08 2.62
C MET A 1 2.83 12.24 2.73
N LYS A 2 2.65 10.93 2.74
CA LYS A 2 3.68 9.88 2.76
C LYS A 2 3.35 8.84 1.69
N ILE A 3 4.34 8.04 1.32
CA ILE A 3 4.24 7.00 0.30
C ILE A 3 4.83 5.73 0.86
N GLU A 4 4.12 4.61 0.67
CA GLU A 4 4.62 3.27 0.97
C GLU A 4 4.49 2.39 -0.28
N THR A 5 5.51 1.60 -0.60
CA THR A 5 5.54 0.75 -1.81
C THR A 5 5.66 -0.72 -1.45
N PHE A 6 4.77 -1.53 -2.02
CA PHE A 6 4.72 -2.97 -1.82
C PHE A 6 4.98 -3.69 -3.13
N THR A 7 5.65 -4.84 -3.04
CA THR A 7 5.78 -5.79 -4.14
C THR A 7 5.35 -7.18 -3.71
N GLY A 8 4.82 -7.97 -4.65
CA GLY A 8 4.42 -9.35 -4.44
C GLY A 8 4.54 -10.18 -5.71
N PHE A 9 4.96 -11.44 -5.59
CA PHE A 9 5.00 -12.37 -6.73
C PHE A 9 3.61 -12.81 -7.17
N THR A 10 2.62 -12.75 -6.27
CA THR A 10 1.22 -13.04 -6.55
C THR A 10 0.36 -11.88 -6.10
N GLU A 11 -0.80 -11.72 -6.73
CA GLU A 11 -1.81 -10.73 -6.34
C GLU A 11 -2.20 -10.90 -4.87
N GLN A 12 -2.47 -12.14 -4.44
CA GLN A 12 -2.82 -12.46 -3.06
C GLN A 12 -1.72 -12.03 -2.06
N GLY A 13 -0.45 -12.25 -2.42
CA GLY A 13 0.69 -11.86 -1.58
C GLY A 13 0.83 -10.34 -1.48
N LEU A 14 0.58 -9.62 -2.58
CA LEU A 14 0.57 -8.16 -2.59
C LEU A 14 -0.58 -7.61 -1.74
N SER A 15 -1.80 -8.10 -1.96
CA SER A 15 -3.00 -7.69 -1.23
C SER A 15 -2.86 -7.90 0.27
N LYS A 16 -2.26 -9.02 0.71
CA LYS A 16 -2.00 -9.27 2.13
C LYS A 16 -1.08 -8.22 2.76
N LYS A 17 -0.05 -7.77 2.04
CA LYS A 17 0.89 -6.74 2.53
C LYS A 17 0.21 -5.37 2.62
N VAL A 18 -0.52 -5.00 1.57
CA VAL A 18 -1.25 -3.72 1.53
C VAL A 18 -2.30 -3.68 2.65
N ASN A 19 -3.15 -4.70 2.76
CA ASN A 19 -4.20 -4.73 3.79
C ASN A 19 -3.61 -4.66 5.20
N ARG A 20 -2.55 -5.42 5.48
CA ARG A 20 -1.88 -5.34 6.77
C ARG A 20 -1.38 -3.92 7.08
N PHE A 21 -0.79 -3.24 6.10
CA PHE A 21 -0.36 -1.86 6.29
C PHE A 21 -1.53 -0.91 6.61
N LEU A 22 -2.66 -1.08 5.92
CA LEU A 22 -3.87 -0.28 6.14
C LEU A 22 -4.53 -0.57 7.50
N GLU A 23 -4.47 -1.82 7.97
CA GLU A 23 -5.03 -2.24 9.26
C GLU A 23 -4.14 -1.81 10.45
N ASP A 24 -2.82 -1.93 10.31
CA ASP A 24 -1.85 -1.68 11.40
C ASP A 24 -1.65 -0.17 11.67
N ASN A 25 -2.04 0.72 10.75
CA ASN A 25 -1.75 2.15 10.83
C ASN A 25 -3.03 3.00 10.78
N PRO A 26 -3.25 3.96 11.71
CA PRO A 26 -4.33 4.93 11.62
C PRO A 26 -3.97 6.01 10.60
N ILE A 27 -4.19 5.70 9.33
CA ILE A 27 -3.86 6.55 8.18
C ILE A 27 -5.07 6.83 7.31
N GLU A 28 -5.07 7.99 6.68
CA GLU A 28 -6.04 8.34 5.64
C GLU A 28 -5.42 8.03 4.27
N VAL A 29 -5.99 7.07 3.55
CA VAL A 29 -5.54 6.72 2.19
C VAL A 29 -6.03 7.78 1.21
N VAL A 30 -5.08 8.37 0.48
CA VAL A 30 -5.35 9.35 -0.57
C VAL A 30 -5.52 8.67 -1.92
N ASP A 31 -4.63 7.72 -2.25
CA ASP A 31 -4.67 6.95 -3.50
C ASP A 31 -3.87 5.65 -3.36
N ILE A 32 -4.19 4.65 -4.19
CA ILE A 32 -3.40 3.43 -4.35
C ILE A 32 -3.16 3.18 -5.84
N LYS A 33 -1.89 3.20 -6.24
CA LYS A 33 -1.49 2.95 -7.63
C LYS A 33 -0.94 1.53 -7.77
N PHE A 34 -1.50 0.77 -8.70
CA PHE A 34 -1.04 -0.58 -9.01
C PHE A 34 -0.12 -0.59 -10.23
N SER A 35 0.88 -1.47 -10.20
CA SER A 35 1.70 -1.81 -11.34
C SER A 35 1.85 -3.32 -11.44
N SER A 36 2.04 -3.82 -12.67
CA SER A 36 2.36 -5.22 -12.91
C SER A 36 3.54 -5.30 -13.86
N SER A 37 4.38 -6.29 -13.62
CA SER A 37 5.48 -6.70 -14.49
C SER A 37 5.37 -8.21 -14.71
N ILE A 38 6.21 -8.75 -15.60
CA ILE A 38 6.24 -10.21 -15.84
C ILE A 38 6.68 -11.02 -14.59
N PHE A 39 7.35 -10.39 -13.62
CA PHE A 39 7.91 -11.08 -12.45
C PHE A 39 7.20 -10.78 -11.14
N TYR A 40 6.55 -9.63 -11.02
CA TYR A 40 5.92 -9.19 -9.78
C TYR A 40 4.82 -8.16 -10.03
N MET A 41 3.96 -8.03 -9.03
CA MET A 41 2.98 -6.96 -8.89
C MET A 41 3.48 -5.94 -7.87
N GLY A 42 3.14 -4.67 -8.08
CA GLY A 42 3.47 -3.57 -7.20
C GLY A 42 2.23 -2.76 -6.82
N ALA A 43 2.22 -2.24 -5.60
CA ALA A 43 1.24 -1.26 -5.13
C ALA A 43 1.96 -0.10 -4.45
N MET A 44 1.60 1.13 -4.77
CA MET A 44 2.07 2.33 -4.10
C MET A 44 0.89 2.96 -3.38
N VAL A 45 0.94 3.01 -2.06
CA VAL A 45 -0.08 3.64 -1.21
C VAL A 45 0.36 5.05 -0.89
N ILE A 46 -0.44 6.04 -1.25
CA ILE A 46 -0.26 7.45 -0.91
C ILE A 46 -1.22 7.77 0.22
N TYR A 47 -0.71 8.29 1.33
CA TYR A 47 -1.50 8.46 2.55
C TYR A 47 -1.11 9.69 3.37
N ASN A 48 -2.01 10.13 4.23
CA ASN A 48 -1.74 11.07 5.31
C ASN A 48 -1.76 10.36 6.66
N THR A 49 -0.89 10.80 7.57
CA THR A 49 -0.98 10.38 8.97
C THR A 49 -1.95 11.32 9.68
N HIS A 50 -2.86 10.77 10.49
CA HIS A 50 -3.63 11.59 11.41
C HIS A 50 -2.68 12.15 12.47
N ASN A 51 -2.17 13.37 12.24
CA ASN A 51 -1.63 14.18 13.32
C ASN A 51 -2.83 14.72 14.09
N ASN A 52 -3.35 13.94 15.03
CA ASN A 52 -4.20 14.49 16.09
C ASN A 52 -3.33 15.51 16.83
N SER A 53 -3.47 16.77 16.42
CA SER A 53 -2.76 17.92 16.96
C SER A 53 -3.60 18.53 18.07
#